data_AF-A0A246NIG0-F1
#
_entry.id   AF-A0A246NIG0-F1
#
_cell.length_a   1.000
_cell.length_b   1.000
_cell.length_c   1.000
_cell.angle_alpha   90.00
_cell.angle_beta   90.00
_cell.angle_gamma   90.00
#
_symmetry.space_group_name_H-M   'P 1'
#
loop_
_entity.id
_entity.type
_entity.pdbx_description
1 polymer ?
#
loop_
_entity_poly.entity_id
_entity_poly.type
_entity_poly.pdbx_seq_one_letter_code
_entity_poly.pdbx_strand_id
1 'polypeptide(L)' 'MRNNGLPPCHNTGLAGYFSQVTDPRQIALLGRITVEILRQERRLTRTAICLKLIGHINDTDDDIEAEQARSLLAMLFGR' A
#
# COMPACT_ATOMS: atom_id res chain seq x y z
N MET A 1 -15.67 34.51 15.70
CA MET A 1 -15.95 33.21 15.05
C MET A 1 -14.78 32.90 14.14
N ARG A 2 -13.83 32.08 14.60
CA ARG A 2 -12.61 31.78 13.85
C ARG A 2 -12.84 30.45 13.14
N ASN A 3 -13.11 30.51 11.83
CA ASN A 3 -13.14 29.32 10.98
C ASN A 3 -11.72 28.71 10.98
N ASN A 4 -11.53 27.64 11.73
CA ASN A 4 -10.42 26.72 11.52
C ASN A 4 -10.63 26.09 10.13
N GLY A 5 -10.06 26.74 9.11
CA GLY A 5 -9.79 26.09 7.84
C GLY A 5 -8.77 24.99 8.07
N LEU A 6 -9.24 23.82 8.50
CA LEU A 6 -8.47 22.60 8.38
C LEU A 6 -8.14 22.47 6.88
N PRO A 7 -6.86 22.45 6.48
CA PRO A 7 -6.53 22.20 5.09
C PRO A 7 -7.18 20.87 4.70
N PRO A 8 -7.72 20.74 3.48
CA PRO A 8 -8.23 19.45 3.02
C PRO A 8 -7.10 18.44 3.22
N CYS A 9 -7.41 17.34 3.91
CA CYS A 9 -6.48 16.27 4.25
C CYS A 9 -5.96 15.62 2.96
N HIS A 10 -5.06 16.30 2.25
CA HIS A 10 -4.42 15.85 1.00
C HIS A 10 -3.11 15.12 1.30
N ASN A 11 -3.00 14.53 2.49
CA ASN A 11 -1.85 13.74 2.88
C ASN A 11 -2.31 12.62 3.81
N THR A 12 -3.27 11.82 3.36
CA THR A 12 -3.45 10.49 3.94
C THR A 12 -2.16 9.72 3.63
N GLY A 13 -1.21 9.74 4.57
CA GLY A 13 0.00 8.93 4.49
C GLY A 13 -0.34 7.44 4.37
N LEU A 14 0.66 6.56 4.41
CA LEU A 14 0.43 5.11 4.23
C LEU A 14 -0.68 4.52 5.09
N ALA A 15 -0.83 4.98 6.34
CA ALA A 15 -1.91 4.56 7.23
C ALA A 15 -3.31 4.82 6.65
N GLY A 16 -3.47 5.91 5.90
CA GLY A 16 -4.71 6.24 5.21
C GLY A 16 -5.04 5.31 4.05
N TYR A 17 -4.03 4.90 3.28
CA TYR A 17 -4.19 3.89 2.23
C TYR A 17 -4.53 2.52 2.83
N PHE A 18 -3.82 2.12 3.90
CA PHE A 18 -4.02 0.83 4.54
C PHE A 18 -5.41 0.70 5.18
N SER A 19 -5.94 1.79 5.71
CA SER A 19 -7.29 1.83 6.29
C SER A 19 -8.41 1.65 5.24
N GLN A 20 -8.11 1.81 3.95
CA GLN A 20 -9.07 1.60 2.85
C GLN A 20 -9.08 0.15 2.34
N VAL A 21 -8.10 -0.67 2.73
CA VAL A 21 -8.03 -2.09 2.33
C VAL A 21 -8.92 -2.90 3.26
N THR A 22 -9.95 -3.52 2.70
CA THR A 22 -10.92 -4.33 3.45
C THR A 22 -10.85 -5.82 3.12
N ASP A 23 -10.25 -6.18 1.97
CA ASP A 23 -10.08 -7.57 1.58
C ASP A 23 -9.00 -8.26 2.44
N PRO A 24 -9.31 -9.36 3.15
CA PRO A 24 -8.37 -10.01 4.05
C PRO A 24 -7.09 -10.53 3.37
N ARG A 25 -7.17 -10.95 2.10
CA ARG A 25 -6.03 -11.45 1.35
C ARG A 25 -5.09 -10.30 0.96
N GLN A 26 -5.65 -9.16 0.56
CA GLN A 26 -4.89 -7.93 0.33
C GLN A 26 -4.23 -7.42 1.61
N ILE A 27 -4.92 -7.45 2.75
CA ILE A 27 -4.35 -7.09 4.06
C ILE A 27 -3.17 -8.02 4.40
N ALA A 28 -3.32 -9.33 4.20
CA ALA A 28 -2.26 -10.31 4.45
C ALA A 28 -1.02 -10.07 3.57
N LEU A 29 -1.22 -9.84 2.27
CA LEU A 29 -0.16 -9.52 1.33
C LEU A 29 0.58 -8.23 1.72
N LEU A 30 -0.17 -7.18 2.03
CA LEU A 30 0.39 -5.89 2.44
C LEU A 30 1.16 -5.98 3.76
N GLY A 31 0.67 -6.79 4.70
CA GLY A 31 1.36 -7.14 5.94
C GLY A 31 2.69 -7.84 5.67
N ARG A 32 2.71 -8.86 4.80
CA ARG A 32 3.93 -9.57 4.40
C ARG A 32 4.96 -8.61 3.79
N ILE A 33 4.57 -7.80 2.82
CA ILE A 33 5.44 -6.81 2.16
C ILE A 33 5.98 -5.79 3.17
N THR A 34 5.14 -5.31 4.07
CA THR A 34 5.54 -4.35 5.11
C THR A 34 6.63 -4.95 6.01
N VAL A 35 6.43 -6.18 6.47
CA VAL A 35 7.42 -6.91 7.28
C VAL A 35 8.72 -7.10 6.52
N GLU A 36 8.67 -7.48 5.23
CA GLU A 36 9.88 -7.61 4.41
C GLU A 36 10.66 -6.31 4.29
N ILE A 37 10.00 -5.18 4.06
CA ILE A 37 10.66 -3.87 3.96
C ILE A 37 11.35 -3.51 5.27
N LEU A 38 10.67 -3.71 6.40
CA LEU A 38 11.21 -3.42 7.72
C LEU A 38 12.37 -4.35 8.09
N ARG A 39 12.30 -5.63 7.71
CA ARG A 39 13.40 -6.60 7.89
C ARG A 39 14.66 -6.27 7.09
N GLN A 40 14.52 -5.52 5.99
CA GLN A 40 15.63 -4.99 5.21
C GLN A 40 16.17 -3.66 5.78
N GLU A 41 15.72 -3.23 6.97
CA GLU A 41 16.07 -1.97 7.60
C GLU A 41 15.72 -0.74 6.73
N ARG A 42 14.77 -0.90 5.80
CA ARG A 42 14.32 0.16 4.90
C ARG A 42 13.14 0.90 5.49
N ARG A 43 13.06 2.20 5.20
CA ARG A 43 11.88 3.01 5.56
C ARG A 43 10.65 2.54 4.81
N LEU A 44 9.55 2.38 5.54
CA LEU A 44 8.24 2.09 4.96
C LEU A 44 7.71 3.35 4.25
N THR A 45 7.77 3.35 2.93
CA THR A 45 7.31 4.46 2.07
C THR A 45 6.41 3.91 0.96
N ARG A 46 5.56 4.77 0.37
CA ARG A 46 4.74 4.44 -0.81
C ARG A 46 5.60 3.82 -1.91
N THR A 47 6.74 4.43 -2.20
CA THR A 47 7.71 3.92 -3.18
C THR A 47 8.24 2.53 -2.82
N ALA A 48 8.63 2.29 -1.57
CA ALA A 48 9.14 0.98 -1.15
C ALA A 48 8.08 -0.12 -1.29
N ILE A 49 6.83 0.19 -0.96
CA ILE A 49 5.70 -0.74 -1.10
C ILE A 49 5.40 -1.00 -2.58
N CYS A 50 5.32 0.04 -3.42
CA CYS A 50 5.09 -0.13 -4.85
C CYS A 50 6.16 -1.01 -5.51
N LEU A 51 7.44 -0.79 -5.19
CA LEU A 51 8.52 -1.61 -5.75
C LEU A 51 8.41 -3.08 -5.32
N LYS A 52 8.04 -3.35 -4.07
CA LYS A 52 7.82 -4.72 -3.60
C LYS A 52 6.61 -5.39 -4.25
N LEU A 53 5.51 -4.67 -4.43
CA LEU A 53 4.33 -5.16 -5.16
C LEU A 53 4.66 -5.47 -6.63
N ILE A 54 5.41 -4.61 -7.30
CA ILE A 54 5.85 -4.85 -8.69
C ILE A 54 6.73 -6.10 -8.78
N GLY A 55 7.70 -6.26 -7.87
CA GLY A 55 8.52 -7.47 -7.80
C GLY A 55 7.66 -8.71 -7.58
N HIS A 56 6.74 -8.66 -6.62
CA HIS A 56 5.85 -9.77 -6.31
C HIS A 56 4.96 -10.19 -7.49
N ILE A 57 4.45 -9.24 -8.30
CA ILE A 57 3.69 -9.55 -9.52
C ILE A 57 4.55 -10.28 -10.56
N ASN A 58 5.84 -9.95 -10.66
CA ASN A 58 6.75 -10.59 -11.61
C ASN A 58 7.19 -11.99 -11.15
N ASP A 59 7.17 -12.25 -9.85
CA ASP A 59 7.68 -13.50 -9.25
C ASP A 59 6.59 -14.55 -8.99
N THR A 60 5.31 -14.14 -8.88
CA THR A 60 4.21 -15.07 -8.57
C THR A 60 3.66 -15.75 -9.83
N ASP A 61 3.37 -17.05 -9.72
CA ASP A 61 2.66 -17.85 -10.73
C ASP A 61 1.15 -17.89 -10.46
N ASP A 62 0.69 -17.32 -9.34
CA ASP A 62 -0.72 -17.25 -8.96
C ASP A 62 -1.37 -15.96 -9.51
N ASP A 63 -2.22 -16.13 -10.53
CA ASP A 63 -2.97 -15.05 -11.17
C ASP A 63 -3.84 -14.25 -10.19
N ILE A 64 -4.38 -14.89 -9.15
CA ILE A 64 -5.22 -14.24 -8.14
C ILE A 64 -4.36 -13.36 -7.25
N GLU A 65 -3.21 -13.84 -6.81
CA GLU A 65 -2.27 -13.07 -5.97
C GLU A 65 -1.70 -11.88 -6.78
N ALA A 66 -1.36 -12.10 -8.05
CA ALA A 66 -0.93 -11.04 -8.96
C ALA A 66 -2.00 -9.96 -9.13
N GLU A 67 -3.27 -10.33 -9.29
CA GLU A 67 -4.37 -9.38 -9.42
C GLU A 67 -4.62 -8.58 -8.13
N GLN A 68 -4.49 -9.22 -6.97
CA GLN A 68 -4.56 -8.55 -5.67
C GLN A 68 -3.45 -7.51 -5.53
N ALA A 69 -2.23 -7.85 -5.93
CA ALA A 69 -1.10 -6.92 -5.93
C ALA A 69 -1.30 -5.75 -6.90
N ARG A 70 -1.85 -6.00 -8.11
CA ARG A 70 -2.20 -4.95 -9.08
C ARG A 70 -3.27 -4.01 -8.55
N SER A 71 -4.31 -4.54 -7.89
CA SER A 71 -5.37 -3.76 -7.25
C SER A 71 -4.80 -2.83 -6.16
N LEU A 72 -3.91 -3.35 -5.31
CA LEU A 72 -3.19 -2.55 -4.31
C LEU A 72 -2.31 -1.47 -4.94
N LEU A 73 -1.60 -1.78 -6.03
CA LEU A 73 -0.82 -0.79 -6.79
C LEU A 73 -1.71 0.31 -7.34
N ALA A 74 -2.84 -0.03 -7.97
CA ALA A 74 -3.76 0.95 -8.54
C ALA A 74 -4.28 1.90 -7.45
N MET A 75 -4.66 1.38 -6.28
CA MET A 75 -5.07 2.19 -5.13
C MET A 75 -3.94 3.10 -4.63
N LEU A 76 -2.71 2.57 -4.56
CA LEU A 76 -1.54 3.37 -4.19
C LEU A 76 -1.18 4.39 -5.26
N PHE A 77 -1.49 4.20 -6.54
CA PHE A 77 -1.19 5.15 -7.64
C PHE A 77 -2.30 6.17 -7.91
N GLY A 78 -3.56 5.85 -7.59
CA GLY A 78 -4.75 6.63 -7.97
C GLY A 78 -4.92 8.00 -7.33
N ARG A 79 -3.85 8.57 -6.74
CA ARG A 79 -3.76 9.96 -6.24
C ARG A 79 -2.36 10.51 -6.42
#